data_AF-A0A3C0J370-F1
#
_entry.id   AF-A0A3C0J370-F1
#
_cell.length_a   1.000
_cell.length_b   1.000
_cell.length_c   1.000
_cell.angle_alpha   90.00
_cell.angle_beta   90.00
_cell.angle_gamma   90.00
#
_symmetry.space_group_name_H-M   'P 1'
#
loop_
_entity.id
_entity.type
_entity.pdbx_description
1 polymer ?
#
loop_
_entity_poly.entity_id
_entity_poly.type
_entity_poly.pdbx_seq_one_letter_code
_entity_poly.pdbx_strand_id
1 'polypeptide(L)'
;MSLRVSAYTEACRAAVERAAALGVYAIVRIQDKIERAVGVANGRTDLKSVEEASGVGVQVFTEDGLSGFASSDIIAPGSLQDLVESAARLARESGAYGSEPASGIGRMQPLVRQVHRVVPMGMDAVDHIREEELVVGVCRATMEIDSRLAVRTFYRIVDDQWRIARSDGTDVMFSIPRAAVMNMITARSDGRTATVNASLSGEDASIVASLEGRLRLEKRAAKAARTALALLGAPRVRAGSYRIVIDYALAKGLAHEAFGHAAESDCMETSILGRNGRFRAGERVAADIVTIVDGPLEGDYAYQPISANGVLRETVEIVKNGITVRALADAFSAERAGVAVTGAGRAESFRHIPVPRMSNIRITVDDPLPMDLAFEDVAP
;
A
#
# COMPACT_ATOMS: atom_id res chain seq x y z
N MET A 1 -16.81 12.00 13.54
CA MET A 1 -17.60 11.47 12.42
C MET A 1 -17.49 9.94 12.42
N SER A 2 -18.57 9.20 12.25
CA SER A 2 -18.53 7.74 12.11
C SER A 2 -17.98 7.37 10.73
N LEU A 3 -17.36 6.19 10.59
CA LEU A 3 -16.91 5.67 9.29
C LEU A 3 -18.15 5.39 8.41
N ARG A 4 -18.11 5.73 7.11
CA ARG A 4 -19.19 5.47 6.13
C ARG A 4 -19.57 3.99 6.09
N VAL A 5 -18.57 3.12 6.16
CA VAL A 5 -18.76 1.65 6.16
C VAL A 5 -19.51 1.11 7.39
N SER A 6 -19.71 1.93 8.45
CA SER A 6 -20.53 1.51 9.59
C SER A 6 -22.02 1.39 9.24
N ALA A 7 -22.47 1.99 8.14
CA ALA A 7 -23.85 1.93 7.67
C ALA A 7 -24.30 0.50 7.27
N TYR A 8 -23.36 -0.40 6.95
CA TYR A 8 -23.67 -1.70 6.35
C TYR A 8 -23.86 -2.86 7.33
N THR A 9 -24.29 -2.56 8.57
CA THR A 9 -24.41 -3.56 9.64
C THR A 9 -25.43 -4.65 9.31
N GLU A 10 -26.58 -4.30 8.75
CA GLU A 10 -27.59 -5.28 8.35
C GLU A 10 -27.09 -6.18 7.20
N ALA A 11 -26.33 -5.62 6.26
CA ALA A 11 -25.78 -6.36 5.15
C ALA A 11 -24.73 -7.39 5.63
N CYS A 12 -23.79 -6.99 6.49
CA CYS A 12 -22.82 -7.90 7.10
C CYS A 12 -23.51 -9.04 7.87
N ARG A 13 -24.55 -8.72 8.65
CA ARG A 13 -25.31 -9.72 9.40
C ARG A 13 -25.98 -10.73 8.47
N ALA A 14 -26.66 -10.26 7.42
CA ALA A 14 -27.33 -11.12 6.45
C ALA A 14 -26.35 -12.10 5.76
N ALA A 15 -25.15 -11.64 5.41
CA ALA A 15 -24.10 -12.52 4.86
C ALA A 15 -23.66 -13.61 5.86
N VAL A 16 -23.36 -13.23 7.10
CA VAL A 16 -22.89 -14.17 8.12
C VAL A 16 -23.97 -15.19 8.48
N GLU A 17 -25.22 -14.75 8.63
CA GLU A 17 -26.37 -15.65 8.86
C GLU A 17 -26.58 -16.60 7.67
N ARG A 18 -26.45 -16.12 6.43
CA ARG A 18 -26.55 -16.97 5.24
C ARG A 18 -25.41 -17.98 5.16
N ALA A 19 -24.18 -17.58 5.49
CA ALA A 19 -23.04 -18.48 5.54
C ALA A 19 -23.26 -19.60 6.57
N ALA A 20 -23.75 -19.25 7.76
CA ALA A 20 -24.12 -20.21 8.80
C ALA A 20 -25.21 -21.19 8.31
N ALA A 21 -26.26 -20.69 7.66
CA ALA A 21 -27.33 -21.53 7.11
C ALA A 21 -26.85 -22.49 6.00
N LEU A 22 -25.78 -22.16 5.29
CA LEU A 22 -25.17 -23.00 4.25
C LEU A 22 -24.04 -23.91 4.77
N GLY A 23 -23.72 -23.85 6.07
CA GLY A 23 -22.63 -24.62 6.67
C GLY A 23 -21.25 -24.22 6.16
N VAL A 24 -21.03 -22.93 5.87
CA VAL A 24 -19.76 -22.40 5.35
C VAL A 24 -19.28 -21.22 6.18
N TYR A 25 -17.97 -20.99 6.20
CA TYR A 25 -17.37 -19.80 6.81
C TYR A 25 -17.25 -18.69 5.78
N ALA A 26 -17.56 -17.44 6.14
CA ALA A 26 -17.45 -16.29 5.25
C ALA A 26 -16.57 -15.18 5.82
N ILE A 27 -15.88 -14.49 4.91
CA ILE A 27 -15.21 -13.21 5.12
C ILE A 27 -15.86 -12.20 4.18
N VAL A 28 -16.49 -11.17 4.75
CA VAL A 28 -17.12 -10.06 4.04
C VAL A 28 -16.19 -8.86 4.12
N ARG A 29 -15.85 -8.27 2.98
CA ARG A 29 -14.95 -7.11 2.87
C ARG A 29 -15.67 -5.99 2.15
N ILE A 30 -16.12 -5.00 2.90
CA ILE A 30 -16.71 -3.79 2.33
C ILE A 30 -15.63 -2.73 2.23
N GLN A 31 -15.59 -2.05 1.09
CA GLN A 31 -14.77 -0.87 0.86
C GLN A 31 -15.65 0.28 0.44
N ASP A 32 -15.35 1.47 0.95
CA ASP A 32 -15.90 2.74 0.49
C ASP A 32 -14.75 3.73 0.32
N LYS A 33 -14.40 4.02 -0.93
CA LYS A 33 -13.24 4.84 -1.31
C LYS A 33 -13.69 6.04 -2.11
N ILE A 34 -13.20 7.21 -1.72
CA ILE A 34 -13.26 8.45 -2.51
C ILE A 34 -11.82 8.85 -2.84
N GLU A 35 -11.56 9.19 -4.10
CA GLU A 35 -10.27 9.70 -4.57
C GLU A 35 -10.48 10.98 -5.39
N ARG A 36 -9.68 12.01 -5.13
CA ARG A 36 -9.60 13.19 -5.98
C ARG A 36 -8.22 13.26 -6.60
N ALA A 37 -8.15 13.61 -7.88
CA ALA A 37 -6.89 13.77 -8.58
C ALA A 37 -6.84 15.07 -9.39
N VAL A 38 -5.64 15.65 -9.46
CA VAL A 38 -5.32 16.80 -10.31
C VAL A 38 -4.05 16.47 -11.10
N GLY A 39 -4.15 16.56 -12.43
CA GLY A 39 -3.03 16.49 -13.36
C GLY A 39 -2.79 17.84 -14.01
N VAL A 40 -1.54 18.27 -14.02
CA VAL A 40 -1.10 19.53 -14.64
C VAL A 40 0.06 19.23 -15.56
N ALA A 41 -0.06 19.64 -16.83
CA ALA A 41 0.99 19.58 -17.82
C ALA A 41 1.41 21.00 -18.21
N ASN A 42 2.68 21.33 -18.01
CA ASN A 42 3.26 22.62 -18.38
C ASN A 42 2.43 23.83 -17.89
N GLY A 43 2.00 23.79 -16.61
CA GLY A 43 1.25 24.86 -15.97
C GLY A 43 -0.23 24.97 -16.38
N ARG A 44 -0.76 23.98 -17.10
CA ARG A 44 -2.17 23.85 -17.49
C ARG A 44 -2.76 22.55 -16.95
N THR A 45 -3.89 22.63 -16.27
CA THR A 45 -4.64 21.45 -15.83
C THR A 45 -5.11 20.65 -17.04
N ASP A 46 -4.85 19.35 -17.04
CA ASP A 46 -5.33 18.41 -18.06
C ASP A 46 -6.14 17.24 -17.47
N LEU A 47 -6.12 17.08 -16.15
CA LEU A 47 -6.97 16.16 -15.41
C LEU A 47 -7.46 16.83 -14.13
N LYS A 48 -8.75 16.71 -13.88
CA LYS A 48 -9.38 17.02 -12.60
C LYS A 48 -10.52 16.02 -12.40
N SER A 49 -10.41 15.14 -11.43
CA SER A 49 -11.36 14.03 -11.25
C SER A 49 -11.71 13.78 -9.79
N VAL A 50 -12.92 13.26 -9.61
CA VAL A 50 -13.39 12.62 -8.39
C VAL A 50 -13.83 11.22 -8.78
N GLU A 51 -13.27 10.22 -8.11
CA GLU A 51 -13.59 8.81 -8.30
C GLU A 51 -14.14 8.25 -6.99
N GLU A 52 -15.31 7.62 -7.08
CA GLU A 52 -15.92 6.90 -5.97
C GLU A 52 -15.97 5.42 -6.31
N ALA A 53 -15.49 4.58 -5.38
CA ALA A 53 -15.52 3.14 -5.49
C ALA A 53 -16.03 2.55 -4.18
N SER A 54 -17.27 2.06 -4.21
CA SER A 54 -17.91 1.40 -3.07
C SER A 54 -18.40 0.01 -3.48
N GLY A 55 -18.28 -0.96 -2.59
CA GLY A 55 -18.75 -2.32 -2.84
C GLY A 55 -18.25 -3.35 -1.83
N VAL A 56 -18.49 -4.62 -2.15
CA VAL A 56 -18.25 -5.76 -1.26
C VAL A 56 -17.58 -6.93 -1.99
N GLY A 57 -16.61 -7.55 -1.34
CA GLY A 57 -16.07 -8.86 -1.68
C GLY A 57 -16.43 -9.88 -0.61
N VAL A 58 -16.98 -11.02 -1.02
CA VAL A 58 -17.33 -12.13 -0.14
C VAL A 58 -16.47 -13.33 -0.52
N GLN A 59 -15.65 -13.79 0.42
CA GLN A 59 -14.91 -15.04 0.30
C GLN A 59 -15.51 -16.07 1.25
N VAL A 60 -15.78 -17.26 0.74
CA VAL A 60 -16.41 -18.36 1.48
C VAL A 60 -15.46 -19.55 1.53
N PHE A 61 -15.52 -20.31 2.62
CA PHE A 61 -14.76 -21.52 2.85
C PHE A 61 -15.69 -22.65 3.28
N THR A 62 -15.59 -23.81 2.61
CA THR A 62 -16.28 -25.04 3.04
C THR A 62 -15.60 -25.64 4.28
N GLU A 63 -16.25 -26.63 4.90
CA GLU A 63 -15.67 -27.40 6.01
C GLU A 63 -14.32 -28.03 5.65
N ASP A 64 -14.19 -28.54 4.43
CA ASP A 64 -12.94 -29.10 3.89
C ASP A 64 -11.90 -28.04 3.50
N GLY A 65 -12.18 -26.75 3.74
CA GLY A 65 -11.27 -25.64 3.46
C GLY A 65 -11.21 -25.17 2.01
N LEU A 66 -12.09 -25.65 1.13
CA LEU A 66 -12.18 -25.16 -0.25
C LEU A 66 -12.74 -23.74 -0.26
N SER A 67 -12.20 -22.87 -1.10
CA SER A 67 -12.55 -21.45 -1.10
C SER A 67 -13.19 -20.98 -2.41
N GLY A 68 -14.10 -20.03 -2.30
CA GLY A 68 -14.72 -19.35 -3.43
C GLY A 68 -14.87 -17.86 -3.13
N PHE A 69 -14.87 -17.04 -4.17
CA PHE A 69 -14.94 -15.59 -4.05
C PHE A 69 -15.94 -15.00 -5.04
N ALA A 70 -16.72 -14.04 -4.58
CA ALA A 70 -17.64 -13.25 -5.39
C ALA A 70 -17.63 -11.79 -4.91
N SER A 71 -17.86 -10.84 -5.81
CA SER A 71 -17.88 -9.41 -5.48
C SER A 71 -19.02 -8.67 -6.19
N SER A 72 -19.46 -7.56 -5.61
CA SER A 72 -20.49 -6.67 -6.16
C SER A 72 -20.24 -5.23 -5.73
N ASP A 73 -20.72 -4.26 -6.51
CA ASP A 73 -20.84 -2.85 -6.13
C ASP A 73 -22.16 -2.56 -5.39
N ILE A 74 -23.05 -3.55 -5.25
CA ILE A 74 -24.31 -3.44 -4.49
C ILE A 74 -24.10 -3.96 -3.07
N ILE A 75 -24.17 -3.06 -2.08
CA ILE A 75 -24.08 -3.42 -0.66
C ILE A 75 -25.48 -3.39 -0.03
N ALA A 76 -26.19 -4.51 -0.17
CA ALA A 76 -27.53 -4.70 0.41
C ALA A 76 -27.67 -6.11 1.01
N PRO A 77 -28.51 -6.31 2.05
CA PRO A 77 -28.68 -7.61 2.69
C PRO A 77 -28.91 -8.77 1.71
N GLY A 78 -29.89 -8.66 0.80
CA GLY A 78 -30.16 -9.70 -0.19
C GLY A 78 -28.99 -9.95 -1.14
N SER A 79 -28.36 -8.89 -1.65
CA SER A 79 -27.20 -9.03 -2.54
C SER A 79 -26.03 -9.75 -1.87
N LEU A 80 -25.77 -9.49 -0.59
CA LEU A 80 -24.72 -10.18 0.15
C LEU A 80 -25.05 -11.66 0.40
N GLN A 81 -26.33 -12.01 0.58
CA GLN A 81 -26.76 -13.41 0.65
C GLN A 81 -26.52 -14.14 -0.68
N ASP A 82 -26.87 -13.51 -1.81
CA ASP A 82 -26.64 -14.06 -3.16
C ASP A 82 -25.13 -14.24 -3.46
N LEU A 83 -24.29 -13.32 -2.98
CA LEU A 83 -22.84 -13.42 -3.09
C LEU A 83 -22.29 -14.59 -2.25
N VAL A 84 -22.78 -14.77 -1.03
CA VAL A 84 -22.40 -15.93 -0.19
C VAL A 84 -22.78 -17.23 -0.88
N GLU A 85 -23.99 -17.33 -1.45
CA GLU A 85 -24.43 -18.52 -2.20
C GLU A 85 -23.55 -18.79 -3.43
N SER A 86 -23.23 -17.75 -4.19
CA SER A 86 -22.40 -17.86 -5.39
C SER A 86 -20.97 -18.26 -5.04
N ALA A 87 -20.36 -17.64 -4.03
CA ALA A 87 -19.05 -18.01 -3.54
C ALA A 87 -19.03 -19.44 -2.96
N ALA A 88 -20.08 -19.87 -2.24
CA ALA A 88 -20.19 -21.23 -1.73
C ALA A 88 -20.29 -22.28 -2.86
N ARG A 89 -21.03 -21.99 -3.94
CA ARG A 89 -21.08 -22.84 -5.13
C ARG A 89 -19.70 -22.99 -5.77
N LEU A 90 -19.01 -21.87 -6.01
CA LEU A 90 -17.64 -21.87 -6.56
C LEU A 90 -16.66 -22.66 -5.66
N ALA A 91 -16.76 -22.48 -4.33
CA ALA A 91 -15.93 -23.20 -3.38
C ALA A 91 -16.10 -24.72 -3.51
N ARG A 92 -17.35 -25.22 -3.59
CA ARG A 92 -17.64 -26.65 -3.74
C ARG A 92 -17.16 -27.20 -5.09
N GLU A 93 -17.32 -26.44 -6.17
CA GLU A 93 -16.85 -26.83 -7.50
C GLU A 93 -15.33 -26.85 -7.61
N SER A 94 -14.62 -26.00 -6.84
CA SER A 94 -13.15 -25.94 -6.85
C SER A 94 -12.46 -27.25 -6.45
N GLY A 95 -13.15 -28.10 -5.68
CA GLY A 95 -12.64 -29.41 -5.27
C GLY A 95 -12.37 -30.36 -6.44
N ALA A 96 -13.13 -30.23 -7.53
CA ALA A 96 -12.94 -31.03 -8.75
C ALA A 96 -11.57 -30.75 -9.43
N TYR A 97 -10.94 -29.64 -9.11
CA TYR A 97 -9.66 -29.20 -9.69
C TYR A 97 -8.44 -29.49 -8.80
N GLY A 98 -8.62 -30.22 -7.68
CA GLY A 98 -7.53 -30.55 -6.76
C GLY A 98 -6.98 -29.34 -6.01
N SER A 99 -7.84 -28.36 -5.70
CA SER A 99 -7.45 -27.14 -4.99
C SER A 99 -6.98 -27.45 -3.56
N GLU A 100 -5.91 -26.78 -3.12
CA GLU A 100 -5.40 -26.92 -1.75
C GLU A 100 -6.37 -26.28 -0.73
N PRO A 101 -6.68 -26.97 0.39
CA PRO A 101 -7.50 -26.41 1.46
C PRO A 101 -6.89 -25.17 2.14
N ALA A 102 -7.66 -24.09 2.20
CA ALA A 102 -7.31 -22.83 2.86
C ALA A 102 -7.90 -22.76 4.29
N SER A 103 -7.36 -23.56 5.21
CA SER A 103 -7.93 -23.72 6.57
C SER A 103 -7.47 -22.67 7.60
N GLY A 104 -6.41 -21.92 7.32
CA GLY A 104 -5.76 -21.10 8.35
C GLY A 104 -6.59 -19.93 8.88
N ILE A 105 -7.61 -19.46 8.14
CA ILE A 105 -8.54 -18.43 8.64
C ILE A 105 -9.33 -18.89 9.85
N GLY A 106 -9.73 -20.18 9.91
CA GLY A 106 -10.51 -20.73 11.02
C GLY A 106 -9.75 -20.82 12.36
N ARG A 107 -8.42 -20.60 12.33
CA ARG A 107 -7.55 -20.60 13.52
C ARG A 107 -7.29 -19.19 14.06
N MET A 108 -7.76 -18.15 13.37
CA MET A 108 -7.55 -16.76 13.78
C MET A 108 -8.51 -16.39 14.91
N GLN A 109 -8.02 -15.60 15.86
CA GLN A 109 -8.88 -15.08 16.93
C GLN A 109 -9.85 -14.03 16.36
N PRO A 110 -11.11 -14.01 16.83
CA PRO A 110 -12.05 -12.98 16.43
C PRO A 110 -11.63 -11.62 16.99
N LEU A 111 -11.92 -10.56 16.24
CA LEU A 111 -11.58 -9.19 16.62
C LEU A 111 -12.76 -8.25 16.36
N VAL A 112 -13.13 -7.47 17.36
CA VAL A 112 -14.08 -6.36 17.21
C VAL A 112 -13.32 -5.07 17.49
N ARG A 113 -13.14 -4.23 16.46
CA ARG A 113 -12.33 -3.01 16.59
C ARG A 113 -12.66 -1.97 15.52
N GLN A 114 -12.71 -0.71 15.92
CA GLN A 114 -12.78 0.43 15.00
C GLN A 114 -11.50 1.26 15.10
N VAL A 115 -10.87 1.55 13.96
CA VAL A 115 -9.67 2.39 13.85
C VAL A 115 -9.94 3.52 12.85
N HIS A 116 -10.39 4.66 13.36
CA HIS A 116 -10.62 5.83 12.52
C HIS A 116 -9.39 6.76 12.60
N ARG A 117 -8.64 6.86 11.49
CA ARG A 117 -7.54 7.80 11.36
C ARG A 117 -8.09 9.18 11.00
N VAL A 118 -8.08 10.10 11.96
CA VAL A 118 -8.44 11.52 11.74
C VAL A 118 -7.18 12.29 11.42
N VAL A 119 -7.17 12.98 10.29
CA VAL A 119 -6.03 13.78 9.81
C VAL A 119 -6.39 15.26 9.78
N PRO A 120 -5.44 16.19 10.09
CA PRO A 120 -5.73 17.62 10.17
C PRO A 120 -6.24 18.23 8.86
N MET A 121 -5.68 17.84 7.71
CA MET A 121 -6.04 18.35 6.38
C MET A 121 -6.58 17.24 5.47
N GLY A 122 -7.59 16.51 5.96
CA GLY A 122 -8.29 15.48 5.18
C GLY A 122 -8.97 16.04 3.92
N MET A 123 -9.65 15.17 3.17
CA MET A 123 -10.25 15.51 1.87
C MET A 123 -11.16 16.75 1.94
N ASP A 124 -11.95 16.92 2.99
CA ASP A 124 -12.88 18.07 3.08
C ASP A 124 -12.21 19.36 3.58
N ALA A 125 -10.94 19.31 4.02
CA ALA A 125 -10.24 20.47 4.57
C ALA A 125 -9.74 21.44 3.49
N VAL A 126 -9.51 20.93 2.28
CA VAL A 126 -9.09 21.72 1.11
C VAL A 126 -10.05 21.38 -0.03
N ASP A 127 -10.75 22.39 -0.53
CA ASP A 127 -11.67 22.20 -1.64
C ASP A 127 -10.90 21.90 -2.95
N HIS A 128 -11.59 21.26 -3.89
CA HIS A 128 -10.96 20.76 -5.10
C HIS A 128 -10.51 21.86 -6.08
N ILE A 129 -11.02 23.09 -5.96
CA ILE A 129 -10.52 24.25 -6.71
C ILE A 129 -9.19 24.69 -6.13
N ARG A 130 -9.12 24.80 -4.80
CA ARG A 130 -7.87 25.17 -4.12
C ARG A 130 -6.77 24.14 -4.32
N GLU A 131 -7.09 22.85 -4.33
CA GLU A 131 -6.14 21.79 -4.69
C GLU A 131 -5.55 22.00 -6.08
N GLU A 132 -6.40 22.31 -7.07
CA GLU A 132 -5.94 22.57 -8.44
C GLU A 132 -5.00 23.77 -8.49
N GLU A 133 -5.35 24.89 -7.86
CA GLU A 133 -4.49 26.08 -7.79
C GLU A 133 -3.11 25.78 -7.21
N LEU A 134 -3.06 25.00 -6.11
CA LEU A 134 -1.82 24.60 -5.46
C LEU A 134 -0.95 23.75 -6.38
N VAL A 135 -1.54 22.75 -7.05
CA VAL A 135 -0.82 21.83 -7.94
C VAL A 135 -0.34 22.55 -9.21
N VAL A 136 -1.13 23.48 -9.75
CA VAL A 136 -0.71 24.36 -10.84
C VAL A 136 0.46 25.25 -10.41
N GLY A 137 0.41 25.79 -9.19
CA GLY A 137 1.49 26.58 -8.60
C GLY A 137 2.80 25.82 -8.53
N VAL A 138 2.78 24.58 -8.00
CA VAL A 138 3.95 23.70 -7.94
C VAL A 138 4.54 23.44 -9.34
N CYS A 139 3.67 23.13 -10.32
CA CYS A 139 4.11 22.88 -11.69
C CYS A 139 4.82 24.09 -12.29
N ARG A 140 4.24 25.30 -12.14
CA ARG A 140 4.79 26.54 -12.69
C ARG A 140 6.11 26.93 -12.02
N ALA A 141 6.17 26.90 -10.70
CA ALA A 141 7.38 27.20 -9.95
C ALA A 141 8.56 26.29 -10.37
N THR A 142 8.27 25.02 -10.66
CA THR A 142 9.30 24.07 -11.15
C THR A 142 9.76 24.38 -12.58
N MET A 143 8.85 24.82 -13.45
CA MET A 143 9.20 25.23 -14.83
C MET A 143 10.05 26.50 -14.86
N GLU A 144 9.83 27.43 -13.93
CA GLU A 144 10.56 28.70 -13.84
C GLU A 144 12.05 28.52 -13.50
N ILE A 145 12.46 27.32 -13.06
CA ILE A 145 13.86 27.00 -12.73
C ILE A 145 14.77 27.10 -13.97
N ASP A 146 14.33 26.62 -15.13
CA ASP A 146 15.10 26.67 -16.38
C ASP A 146 14.17 26.49 -17.59
N SER A 147 14.37 27.29 -18.63
CA SER A 147 13.52 27.31 -19.84
C SER A 147 13.53 26.00 -20.64
N ARG A 148 14.48 25.10 -20.36
CA ARG A 148 14.58 23.77 -20.99
C ARG A 148 13.69 22.70 -20.34
N LEU A 149 12.96 23.05 -19.28
CA LEU A 149 12.16 22.11 -18.51
C LEU A 149 10.72 22.04 -19.03
N ALA A 150 10.24 20.81 -19.25
CA ALA A 150 8.83 20.48 -19.31
C ALA A 150 8.46 19.72 -18.02
N VAL A 151 7.32 20.06 -17.41
CA VAL A 151 6.93 19.53 -16.09
C VAL A 151 5.51 18.99 -16.16
N ARG A 152 5.34 17.78 -15.62
CA ARG A 152 4.02 17.21 -15.33
C ARG A 152 3.89 17.00 -13.83
N THR A 153 2.87 17.58 -13.21
CA THR A 153 2.55 17.38 -11.80
C THR A 153 1.28 16.55 -11.68
N PHE A 154 1.32 15.49 -10.88
CA PHE A 154 0.16 14.68 -10.55
C PHE A 154 -0.03 14.66 -9.04
N TYR A 155 -1.20 15.06 -8.58
CA TYR A 155 -1.60 15.02 -7.18
C TYR A 155 -2.83 14.13 -7.03
N ARG A 156 -2.86 13.36 -5.94
CA ARG A 156 -4.05 12.63 -5.50
C ARG A 156 -4.22 12.71 -3.99
N ILE A 157 -5.46 12.68 -3.54
CA ILE A 157 -5.86 12.48 -2.15
C ILE A 157 -6.97 11.43 -2.10
N VAL A 158 -6.91 10.56 -1.10
CA VAL A 158 -7.79 9.39 -0.97
C VAL A 158 -8.33 9.30 0.45
N ASP A 159 -9.64 9.10 0.58
CA ASP A 159 -10.31 8.64 1.79
C ASP A 159 -10.86 7.24 1.54
N ASP A 160 -10.15 6.23 2.04
CA ASP A 160 -10.41 4.80 1.81
C ASP A 160 -10.84 4.14 3.12
N GLN A 161 -12.07 3.64 3.19
CA GLN A 161 -12.63 3.05 4.39
C GLN A 161 -13.00 1.59 4.15
N TRP A 162 -12.73 0.76 5.15
CA TRP A 162 -12.92 -0.68 5.06
C TRP A 162 -13.70 -1.20 6.25
N ARG A 163 -14.57 -2.18 6.02
CA ARG A 163 -15.16 -3.02 7.06
C ARG A 163 -14.95 -4.48 6.71
N ILE A 164 -14.44 -5.26 7.65
CA ILE A 164 -14.25 -6.70 7.51
C ILE A 164 -15.10 -7.40 8.56
N ALA A 165 -16.05 -8.23 8.12
CA ALA A 165 -16.87 -9.07 8.99
C ALA A 165 -16.61 -10.55 8.69
N ARG A 166 -16.57 -11.40 9.73
CA ARG A 166 -16.36 -12.84 9.56
C ARG A 166 -17.37 -13.68 10.34
N SER A 167 -17.53 -14.93 9.94
CA SER A 167 -18.43 -15.88 10.61
C SER A 167 -18.09 -16.17 12.08
N ASP A 168 -16.85 -15.93 12.51
CA ASP A 168 -16.42 -16.11 13.92
C ASP A 168 -16.79 -14.93 14.85
N GLY A 169 -17.52 -13.93 14.35
CA GLY A 169 -17.88 -12.74 15.12
C GLY A 169 -16.88 -11.59 15.01
N THR A 170 -15.86 -11.69 14.17
CA THR A 170 -15.02 -10.54 13.80
C THR A 170 -15.85 -9.46 13.11
N ASP A 171 -15.71 -8.22 13.56
CA ASP A 171 -16.25 -7.03 12.92
C ASP A 171 -15.29 -5.87 13.16
N VAL A 172 -14.50 -5.57 12.15
CA VAL A 172 -13.49 -4.51 12.21
C VAL A 172 -13.74 -3.46 11.16
N MET A 173 -13.50 -2.20 11.52
CA MET A 173 -13.63 -1.07 10.62
C MET A 173 -12.38 -0.20 10.70
N PHE A 174 -11.87 0.29 9.58
CA PHE A 174 -10.72 1.18 9.58
C PHE A 174 -10.71 2.14 8.39
N SER A 175 -10.00 3.27 8.53
CA SER A 175 -9.73 4.21 7.43
C SER A 175 -8.24 4.28 7.09
N ILE A 176 -7.95 4.54 5.82
CA ILE A 176 -6.62 4.75 5.25
C ILE A 176 -6.63 6.08 4.47
N PRO A 177 -6.51 7.22 5.15
CA PRO A 177 -6.33 8.51 4.48
C PRO A 177 -4.90 8.58 3.92
N ARG A 178 -4.77 9.02 2.66
CA ARG A 178 -3.46 9.17 2.01
C ARG A 178 -3.48 10.21 0.91
N ALA A 179 -2.36 10.90 0.74
CA ALA A 179 -2.14 11.83 -0.35
C ALA A 179 -0.73 11.67 -0.94
N ALA A 180 -0.61 11.92 -2.23
CA ALA A 180 0.68 11.94 -2.91
C ALA A 180 0.71 12.99 -4.01
N VAL A 181 1.87 13.63 -4.17
CA VAL A 181 2.18 14.53 -5.28
C VAL A 181 3.49 14.09 -5.93
N MET A 182 3.49 14.04 -7.26
CA MET A 182 4.66 13.67 -8.06
C MET A 182 4.85 14.71 -9.17
N ASN A 183 6.06 15.28 -9.24
CA ASN A 183 6.56 16.10 -10.33
C ASN A 183 7.45 15.23 -11.23
N MET A 184 7.05 15.05 -12.49
CA MET A 184 7.89 14.48 -13.52
C MET A 184 8.52 15.63 -14.32
N ILE A 185 9.84 15.80 -14.18
CA ILE A 185 10.57 16.95 -14.70
C ILE A 185 11.48 16.48 -15.82
N THR A 186 11.22 16.93 -17.04
CA THR A 186 11.96 16.55 -18.24
C THR A 186 12.75 17.72 -18.77
N ALA A 187 14.07 17.60 -18.77
CA ALA A 187 14.96 18.55 -19.41
C ALA A 187 15.16 18.19 -20.89
N ARG A 188 15.26 19.20 -21.78
CA ARG A 188 15.53 19.03 -23.21
C ARG A 188 16.53 20.05 -23.74
N SER A 189 17.57 19.57 -24.43
CA SER A 189 18.52 20.41 -25.20
C SER A 189 19.15 19.58 -26.31
N ASP A 190 19.35 20.17 -27.49
CA ASP A 190 20.14 19.59 -28.59
C ASP A 190 19.76 18.14 -28.94
N GLY A 191 18.45 17.87 -29.01
CA GLY A 191 17.89 16.54 -29.32
C GLY A 191 18.04 15.50 -28.20
N ARG A 192 18.57 15.87 -27.03
CA ARG A 192 18.66 15.02 -25.83
C ARG A 192 17.54 15.33 -24.85
N THR A 193 17.11 14.30 -24.13
CA THR A 193 16.13 14.40 -23.05
C THR A 193 16.57 13.60 -21.84
N ALA A 194 16.24 14.10 -20.66
CA ALA A 194 16.40 13.37 -19.41
C ALA A 194 15.25 13.73 -18.47
N THR A 195 14.71 12.72 -17.78
CA THR A 195 13.57 12.88 -16.88
C THR A 195 13.96 12.43 -15.48
N VAL A 196 13.65 13.26 -14.49
CA VAL A 196 13.83 12.96 -13.07
C VAL A 196 12.52 13.29 -12.36
N ASN A 197 12.14 12.44 -11.41
CA ASN A 197 10.94 12.65 -10.61
C ASN A 197 11.30 13.30 -9.28
N ALA A 198 10.39 14.14 -8.79
CA ALA A 198 10.37 14.57 -7.41
C ALA A 198 9.01 14.24 -6.80
N SER A 199 8.96 13.77 -5.55
CA SER A 199 7.70 13.32 -4.96
C SER A 199 7.59 13.62 -3.48
N LEU A 200 6.36 13.80 -3.01
CA LEU A 200 6.03 13.86 -1.59
C LEU A 200 4.73 13.10 -1.35
N SER A 201 4.69 12.34 -0.27
CA SER A 201 3.52 11.56 0.12
C SER A 201 3.30 11.67 1.62
N GLY A 202 2.05 11.49 2.04
CA GLY A 202 1.65 11.51 3.44
C GLY A 202 0.22 11.01 3.60
N GLU A 203 -0.38 11.34 4.73
CA GLU A 203 -1.75 10.93 5.06
C GLU A 203 -2.83 11.93 4.61
N ASP A 204 -2.46 13.15 4.21
CA ASP A 204 -3.43 14.22 3.98
C ASP A 204 -2.93 15.34 3.04
N ALA A 205 -3.76 16.35 2.77
CA ALA A 205 -3.45 17.43 1.83
C ALA A 205 -2.31 18.37 2.29
N SER A 206 -1.78 18.20 3.50
CA SER A 206 -0.67 19.02 4.02
C SER A 206 0.55 19.03 3.10
N ILE A 207 0.76 17.94 2.34
CA ILE A 207 1.87 17.78 1.38
C ILE A 207 1.89 18.86 0.29
N VAL A 208 0.74 19.47 -0.03
CA VAL A 208 0.64 20.56 -1.02
C VAL A 208 0.02 21.83 -0.42
N ALA A 209 -0.77 21.74 0.64
CA ALA A 209 -1.50 22.87 1.21
C ALA A 209 -0.73 23.59 2.32
N SER A 210 0.09 22.89 3.11
CA SER A 210 0.88 23.51 4.17
C SER A 210 2.10 24.26 3.62
N LEU A 211 2.60 25.24 4.37
CA LEU A 211 3.87 25.89 4.03
C LEU A 211 5.03 24.88 4.04
N GLU A 212 5.10 24.03 5.06
CA GLU A 212 6.16 23.02 5.18
C GLU A 212 6.15 22.03 4.01
N GLY A 213 4.98 21.46 3.68
CA GLY A 213 4.83 20.53 2.55
C GLY A 213 5.26 21.14 1.22
N ARG A 214 4.85 22.38 0.95
CA ARG A 214 5.28 23.12 -0.26
C ARG A 214 6.77 23.34 -0.30
N LEU A 215 7.38 23.82 0.79
CA LEU A 215 8.83 24.04 0.84
C LEU A 215 9.62 22.74 0.65
N ARG A 216 9.14 21.62 1.20
CA ARG A 216 9.75 20.29 0.99
C ARG A 216 9.66 19.88 -0.48
N LEU A 217 8.48 20.05 -1.09
CA LEU A 217 8.25 19.71 -2.49
C LEU A 217 9.06 20.59 -3.45
N GLU A 218 9.16 21.90 -3.19
CA GLU A 218 9.97 22.85 -3.96
C GLU A 218 11.47 22.49 -3.92
N LYS A 219 12.01 22.15 -2.74
CA LYS A 219 13.40 21.70 -2.60
C LYS A 219 13.68 20.44 -3.44
N ARG A 220 12.80 19.44 -3.30
CA ARG A 220 12.85 18.17 -4.05
C ARG A 220 12.78 18.40 -5.56
N ALA A 221 11.81 19.21 -6.00
CA ALA A 221 11.63 19.56 -7.41
C ALA A 221 12.85 20.32 -7.96
N ALA A 222 13.44 21.24 -7.19
CA ALA A 222 14.65 21.95 -7.59
C ALA A 222 15.86 21.02 -7.73
N LYS A 223 16.02 20.04 -6.82
CA LYS A 223 17.05 19.00 -6.93
C LYS A 223 16.84 18.14 -8.18
N ALA A 224 15.62 17.68 -8.43
CA ALA A 224 15.27 16.88 -9.61
C ALA A 224 15.51 17.66 -10.92
N ALA A 225 15.10 18.92 -10.98
CA ALA A 225 15.32 19.81 -12.14
C ALA A 225 16.80 19.97 -12.47
N ARG A 226 17.64 20.30 -11.46
CA ARG A 226 19.10 20.38 -11.64
C ARG A 226 19.70 19.05 -12.11
N THR A 227 19.20 17.93 -11.58
CA THR A 227 19.65 16.59 -11.96
C THR A 227 19.28 16.28 -13.42
N ALA A 228 18.04 16.56 -13.83
CA ALA A 228 17.59 16.36 -15.22
C ALA A 228 18.42 17.19 -16.21
N LEU A 229 18.73 18.45 -15.88
CA LEU A 229 19.57 19.32 -16.72
C LEU A 229 21.01 18.79 -16.82
N ALA A 230 21.59 18.33 -15.72
CA ALA A 230 22.93 17.74 -15.72
C ALA A 230 23.01 16.44 -16.55
N LEU A 231 21.96 15.62 -16.51
CA LEU A 231 21.89 14.36 -17.26
C LEU A 231 21.94 14.55 -18.79
N LEU A 232 21.61 15.74 -19.31
CA LEU A 232 21.75 16.04 -20.75
C LEU A 232 23.20 15.95 -21.24
N GLY A 233 24.17 16.24 -20.35
CA GLY A 233 25.60 16.20 -20.63
C GLY A 233 26.32 14.99 -20.00
N ALA A 234 25.62 14.14 -19.26
CA ALA A 234 26.25 13.08 -18.48
C ALA A 234 26.90 12.01 -19.39
N PRO A 235 28.13 11.57 -19.07
CA PRO A 235 28.75 10.46 -19.78
C PRO A 235 28.06 9.13 -19.44
N ARG A 236 28.20 8.14 -20.31
CA ARG A 236 27.76 6.77 -20.00
C ARG A 236 28.73 6.14 -19.00
N VAL A 237 28.19 5.49 -17.98
CA VAL A 237 28.96 4.62 -17.08
C VAL A 237 29.26 3.31 -17.81
N ARG A 238 30.50 2.80 -17.69
CA ARG A 238 30.89 1.52 -18.27
C ARG A 238 30.27 0.38 -17.45
N ALA A 239 29.82 -0.70 -18.09
CA ALA A 239 29.29 -1.85 -17.35
C ALA A 239 30.39 -2.50 -16.49
N GLY A 240 30.06 -2.83 -15.24
CA GLY A 240 31.00 -3.43 -14.29
C GLY A 240 30.46 -3.43 -12.87
N SER A 241 31.26 -3.97 -11.94
CA SER A 241 30.97 -3.94 -10.51
C SER A 241 31.62 -2.72 -9.86
N TYR A 242 30.80 -1.90 -9.21
CA TYR A 242 31.25 -0.69 -8.53
C TYR A 242 30.80 -0.73 -7.08
N ARG A 243 31.61 -0.14 -6.19
CA ARG A 243 31.11 0.25 -4.87
C ARG A 243 30.25 1.48 -5.06
N ILE A 244 29.01 1.43 -4.56
CA ILE A 244 28.06 2.53 -4.63
C ILE A 244 27.78 3.04 -3.22
N VAL A 245 27.68 4.36 -3.09
CA VAL A 245 27.10 4.99 -1.91
C VAL A 245 25.70 5.41 -2.31
N ILE A 246 24.71 5.00 -1.53
CA ILE A 246 23.30 5.26 -1.82
C ILE A 246 22.68 6.05 -0.67
N ASP A 247 21.77 6.95 -1.02
CA ASP A 247 20.96 7.65 -0.02
C ASP A 247 19.91 6.71 0.58
N TYR A 248 19.22 7.21 1.61
CA TYR A 248 18.19 6.46 2.32
C TYR A 248 17.00 6.05 1.43
N ALA A 249 16.57 6.89 0.49
CA ALA A 249 15.44 6.57 -0.37
C ALA A 249 15.75 5.37 -1.27
N LEU A 250 16.96 5.34 -1.84
CA LEU A 250 17.44 4.20 -2.62
C LEU A 250 17.70 2.97 -1.74
N ALA A 251 18.24 3.13 -0.53
CA ALA A 251 18.41 2.03 0.42
C ALA A 251 17.07 1.40 0.83
N LYS A 252 16.04 2.22 1.08
CA LYS A 252 14.66 1.75 1.35
C LYS A 252 14.09 1.03 0.13
N GLY A 253 14.34 1.53 -1.08
CA GLY A 253 13.95 0.86 -2.32
C GLY A 253 14.62 -0.51 -2.47
N LEU A 254 15.92 -0.61 -2.18
CA LEU A 254 16.62 -1.90 -2.17
C LEU A 254 16.04 -2.86 -1.13
N ALA A 255 15.71 -2.37 0.07
CA ALA A 255 15.07 -3.18 1.10
C ALA A 255 13.70 -3.72 0.63
N HIS A 256 12.91 -2.91 -0.07
CA HIS A 256 11.63 -3.33 -0.67
C HIS A 256 11.80 -4.49 -1.64
N GLU A 257 12.69 -4.34 -2.62
CA GLU A 257 12.88 -5.35 -3.67
C GLU A 257 13.58 -6.62 -3.16
N ALA A 258 14.68 -6.45 -2.42
CA ALA A 258 15.53 -7.57 -2.04
C ALA A 258 15.00 -8.37 -0.84
N PHE A 259 14.32 -7.70 0.10
CA PHE A 259 13.89 -8.33 1.35
C PHE A 259 12.38 -8.28 1.58
N GLY A 260 11.74 -7.20 1.15
CA GLY A 260 10.30 -6.97 1.35
C GLY A 260 9.45 -8.06 0.72
N HIS A 261 9.48 -8.16 -0.61
CA HIS A 261 8.77 -9.23 -1.33
C HIS A 261 9.26 -10.62 -0.95
N ALA A 262 10.57 -10.78 -0.73
CA ALA A 262 11.13 -12.06 -0.33
C ALA A 262 10.60 -12.54 1.05
N ALA A 263 10.13 -11.62 1.90
CA ALA A 263 9.53 -11.95 3.19
C ALA A 263 8.02 -12.26 3.13
N GLU A 264 7.36 -12.09 1.98
CA GLU A 264 5.92 -12.39 1.81
C GLU A 264 5.68 -13.90 1.77
N SER A 265 4.85 -14.42 2.69
CA SER A 265 4.76 -15.86 2.97
C SER A 265 4.18 -16.71 1.83
N ASP A 266 3.47 -16.10 0.88
CA ASP A 266 2.95 -16.76 -0.33
C ASP A 266 4.06 -17.10 -1.34
N CYS A 267 5.23 -16.45 -1.25
CA CYS A 267 6.33 -16.60 -2.21
C CYS A 267 7.47 -17.52 -1.74
N MET A 268 7.33 -18.26 -0.63
CA MET A 268 8.43 -18.99 0.02
C MET A 268 9.04 -20.14 -0.80
N GLU A 269 8.42 -20.57 -1.90
CA GLU A 269 8.99 -21.56 -2.81
C GLU A 269 10.10 -20.99 -3.69
N THR A 270 9.95 -19.75 -4.14
CA THR A 270 10.87 -19.07 -5.06
C THR A 270 11.65 -17.94 -4.41
N SER A 271 11.26 -17.54 -3.19
CA SER A 271 11.91 -16.49 -2.42
C SER A 271 13.34 -16.85 -2.03
N ILE A 272 14.24 -15.86 -2.07
CA ILE A 272 15.60 -15.99 -1.56
C ILE A 272 15.66 -16.18 -0.03
N LEU A 273 14.62 -15.76 0.69
CA LEU A 273 14.44 -16.01 2.13
C LEU A 273 13.68 -17.32 2.40
N GLY A 274 13.30 -18.03 1.35
CA GLY A 274 12.65 -19.34 1.39
C GLY A 274 13.65 -20.50 1.24
N ARG A 275 13.34 -21.64 1.86
CA ARG A 275 13.98 -22.94 1.62
C ARG A 275 12.93 -24.03 1.75
N ASN A 276 12.72 -24.80 0.68
CA ASN A 276 11.70 -25.85 0.60
C ASN A 276 10.29 -25.33 0.96
N GLY A 277 9.91 -24.16 0.43
CA GLY A 277 8.61 -23.55 0.67
C GLY A 277 8.42 -22.92 2.07
N ARG A 278 9.48 -22.89 2.91
CA ARG A 278 9.43 -22.36 4.28
C ARG A 278 10.38 -21.18 4.47
N PHE A 279 10.01 -20.26 5.35
CA PHE A 279 10.86 -19.11 5.70
C PHE A 279 12.12 -19.55 6.46
N ARG A 280 13.26 -18.97 6.11
CA ARG A 280 14.57 -19.23 6.72
C ARG A 280 14.84 -18.22 7.84
N ALA A 281 14.27 -18.44 9.02
CA ALA A 281 14.58 -17.63 10.20
C ALA A 281 15.96 -17.98 10.79
N GLY A 282 16.64 -16.99 11.39
CA GLY A 282 17.90 -17.15 12.09
C GLY A 282 19.15 -17.13 11.19
N GLU A 283 19.01 -16.79 9.91
CA GLU A 283 20.12 -16.78 8.97
C GLU A 283 20.65 -15.37 8.71
N ARG A 284 21.98 -15.25 8.54
CA ARG A 284 22.60 -13.98 8.20
C ARG A 284 22.44 -13.68 6.71
N VAL A 285 21.74 -12.60 6.41
CA VAL A 285 21.42 -12.15 5.05
C VAL A 285 21.91 -10.73 4.74
N ALA A 286 22.35 -10.00 5.75
CA ALA A 286 22.97 -8.68 5.61
C ALA A 286 24.07 -8.46 6.67
N ALA A 287 24.77 -7.34 6.57
CA ALA A 287 25.70 -6.88 7.60
C ALA A 287 24.98 -6.70 8.94
N ASP A 288 25.70 -6.86 10.03
CA ASP A 288 25.17 -6.77 11.40
C ASP A 288 24.62 -5.39 11.77
N ILE A 289 25.03 -4.35 11.05
CA ILE A 289 24.49 -3.00 11.19
C ILE A 289 23.08 -2.83 10.59
N VAL A 290 22.56 -3.79 9.82
CA VAL A 290 21.32 -3.61 9.04
C VAL A 290 20.11 -4.20 9.76
N THR A 291 19.08 -3.38 9.93
CA THR A 291 17.75 -3.81 10.38
C THR A 291 16.69 -3.35 9.38
N ILE A 292 15.75 -4.23 9.04
CA ILE A 292 14.66 -3.98 8.09
C ILE A 292 13.34 -4.32 8.77
N VAL A 293 12.43 -3.35 8.79
CA VAL A 293 11.12 -3.47 9.44
C VAL A 293 9.99 -3.13 8.46
N ASP A 294 8.83 -3.76 8.62
CA ASP A 294 7.57 -3.39 7.95
C ASP A 294 6.47 -3.30 9.01
N GLY A 295 5.58 -2.32 8.91
CA GLY A 295 4.48 -2.20 9.85
C GLY A 295 3.51 -1.08 9.48
N PRO A 296 2.39 -0.93 10.22
CA PRO A 296 1.39 0.11 9.97
C PRO A 296 1.85 1.46 10.55
N LEU A 297 2.74 2.15 9.83
CA LEU A 297 3.27 3.44 10.29
C LEU A 297 2.27 4.57 10.05
N GLU A 298 1.77 5.14 11.15
CA GLU A 298 0.92 6.32 11.14
C GLU A 298 1.61 7.51 10.43
N GLY A 299 0.84 8.35 9.72
CA GLY A 299 1.40 9.46 8.95
C GLY A 299 1.95 9.07 7.57
N ASP A 300 2.17 7.78 7.30
CA ASP A 300 2.77 7.32 6.05
C ASP A 300 1.74 6.85 5.03
N TYR A 301 2.06 7.02 3.75
CA TYR A 301 1.18 6.78 2.62
C TYR A 301 0.60 5.35 2.56
N ALA A 302 1.39 4.35 2.97
CA ALA A 302 1.00 2.93 2.90
C ALA A 302 0.46 2.38 4.23
N TYR A 303 0.07 3.25 5.17
CA TYR A 303 -0.54 2.88 6.45
C TYR A 303 -1.71 1.92 6.26
N GLN A 304 -1.76 0.86 7.06
CA GLN A 304 -2.90 -0.07 7.10
C GLN A 304 -2.92 -0.81 8.44
N PRO A 305 -3.78 -0.42 9.40
CA PRO A 305 -3.71 -0.95 10.77
C PRO A 305 -4.26 -2.37 10.92
N ILE A 306 -5.12 -2.79 10.00
CA ILE A 306 -5.80 -4.08 10.02
C ILE A 306 -5.72 -4.69 8.63
N SER A 307 -5.38 -5.98 8.56
CA SER A 307 -5.35 -6.72 7.30
C SER A 307 -6.74 -6.79 6.66
N ALA A 308 -6.79 -7.00 5.35
CA ALA A 308 -8.04 -7.27 4.64
C ALA A 308 -8.67 -8.63 5.03
N ASN A 309 -8.08 -9.39 5.95
CA ASN A 309 -8.65 -10.61 6.55
C ASN A 309 -9.16 -10.39 7.98
N GLY A 310 -9.17 -9.14 8.47
CA GLY A 310 -9.68 -8.79 9.80
C GLY A 310 -8.70 -9.04 10.95
N VAL A 311 -7.45 -9.36 10.65
CA VAL A 311 -6.37 -9.56 11.63
C VAL A 311 -5.60 -8.25 11.85
N LEU A 312 -5.30 -7.88 13.10
CA LEU A 312 -4.48 -6.71 13.43
C LEU A 312 -3.09 -6.83 12.78
N ARG A 313 -2.61 -5.74 12.16
CA ARG A 313 -1.29 -5.74 11.52
C ARG A 313 -0.20 -5.46 12.55
N GLU A 314 0.85 -6.28 12.53
CA GLU A 314 2.01 -6.11 13.40
C GLU A 314 3.11 -5.29 12.74
N THR A 315 3.99 -4.69 13.56
CA THR A 315 5.31 -4.27 13.09
C THR A 315 6.26 -5.46 13.18
N VAL A 316 6.83 -5.83 12.04
CA VAL A 316 7.66 -7.01 11.84
C VAL A 316 9.09 -6.58 11.58
N GLU A 317 10.03 -7.03 12.42
CA GLU A 317 11.46 -7.03 12.08
C GLU A 317 11.71 -8.18 11.09
N ILE A 318 11.81 -7.86 9.80
CA ILE A 318 12.12 -8.87 8.76
C ILE A 318 13.56 -9.33 8.92
N VAL A 319 14.46 -8.34 9.06
CA VAL A 319 15.87 -8.53 9.35
C VAL A 319 16.20 -7.71 10.59
N LYS A 320 16.88 -8.29 11.56
CA LYS A 320 17.41 -7.61 12.75
C LYS A 320 18.90 -7.88 12.84
N ASN A 321 19.69 -6.81 12.83
CA ASN A 321 21.16 -6.88 12.89
C ASN A 321 21.75 -7.90 11.90
N GLY A 322 21.27 -7.84 10.66
CA GLY A 322 21.66 -8.71 9.56
C GLY A 322 21.07 -10.12 9.57
N ILE A 323 20.29 -10.49 10.58
CA ILE A 323 19.69 -11.83 10.74
C ILE A 323 18.20 -11.81 10.38
N THR A 324 17.72 -12.77 9.60
CA THR A 324 16.28 -12.94 9.32
C THR A 324 15.52 -13.34 10.59
N VAL A 325 14.41 -12.68 10.89
CA VAL A 325 13.64 -12.95 12.12
C VAL A 325 12.22 -13.38 11.80
N ARG A 326 11.47 -12.61 11.02
CA ARG A 326 10.05 -12.86 10.74
C ARG A 326 9.67 -12.60 9.29
N ALA A 327 8.66 -13.33 8.82
CA ALA A 327 8.03 -13.12 7.51
C ALA A 327 6.80 -12.22 7.64
N LEU A 328 6.37 -11.67 6.50
CA LEU A 328 5.09 -10.98 6.33
C LEU A 328 4.04 -12.01 5.95
N ALA A 329 3.15 -12.36 6.89
CA ALA A 329 2.26 -13.49 6.72
C ALA A 329 0.77 -13.16 6.89
N ASP A 330 -0.03 -13.76 6.01
CA ASP A 330 -1.47 -13.80 6.10
C ASP A 330 -1.97 -15.13 6.70
N ALA A 331 -3.29 -15.27 6.84
CA ALA A 331 -3.88 -16.46 7.44
C ALA A 331 -3.79 -17.71 6.53
N PHE A 332 -3.49 -17.58 5.24
CA PHE A 332 -3.60 -18.68 4.28
C PHE A 332 -2.26 -19.32 3.94
N SER A 333 -1.18 -18.54 3.97
CA SER A 333 0.16 -18.99 3.57
C SER A 333 1.12 -19.20 4.77
N ALA A 334 0.78 -18.69 5.96
CA ALA A 334 1.63 -18.77 7.15
C ALA A 334 2.05 -20.19 7.53
N GLU A 335 1.12 -21.15 7.53
CA GLU A 335 1.38 -22.54 7.94
C GLU A 335 2.39 -23.22 7.00
N ARG A 336 2.16 -23.11 5.68
CA ARG A 336 3.06 -23.64 4.65
C ARG A 336 4.44 -23.01 4.77
N ALA A 337 4.48 -21.69 4.95
CA ALA A 337 5.71 -20.93 5.17
C ALA A 337 6.39 -21.23 6.52
N GLY A 338 5.72 -21.89 7.47
CA GLY A 338 6.27 -22.23 8.77
C GLY A 338 6.43 -21.05 9.72
N VAL A 339 5.57 -20.04 9.60
CA VAL A 339 5.64 -18.77 10.34
C VAL A 339 4.32 -18.43 11.02
N ALA A 340 4.34 -17.49 11.96
CA ALA A 340 3.13 -16.94 12.55
C ALA A 340 2.50 -15.88 11.64
N VAL A 341 1.17 -15.77 11.66
CA VAL A 341 0.41 -14.71 10.97
C VAL A 341 0.80 -13.35 11.55
N THR A 342 1.02 -12.36 10.69
CA THR A 342 1.42 -10.99 11.10
C THR A 342 0.44 -9.91 10.67
N GLY A 343 -0.70 -10.31 10.09
CA GLY A 343 -1.69 -9.38 9.54
C GLY A 343 -1.22 -8.71 8.25
N ALA A 344 -0.37 -9.38 7.45
CA ALA A 344 0.17 -8.82 6.22
C ALA A 344 -0.82 -8.80 5.04
N GLY A 345 -2.00 -9.43 5.16
CA GLY A 345 -2.97 -9.51 4.07
C GLY A 345 -3.48 -8.15 3.59
N ARG A 346 -3.25 -7.81 2.32
CA ARG A 346 -3.76 -6.59 1.66
C ARG A 346 -4.53 -6.96 0.39
N ALA A 347 -5.56 -6.18 0.08
CA ALA A 347 -6.30 -6.27 -1.18
C ALA A 347 -6.23 -4.93 -1.90
N GLU A 348 -6.23 -4.96 -3.23
CA GLU A 348 -6.27 -3.76 -4.06
C GLU A 348 -7.62 -3.04 -3.94
N SER A 349 -8.71 -3.81 -3.95
CA SER A 349 -10.08 -3.33 -3.74
C SER A 349 -10.97 -4.46 -3.27
N PHE A 350 -12.24 -4.16 -2.96
CA PHE A 350 -13.24 -5.17 -2.61
C PHE A 350 -13.43 -6.27 -3.69
N ARG A 351 -12.93 -6.06 -4.91
CA ARG A 351 -13.01 -7.03 -6.03
C ARG A 351 -11.88 -8.07 -6.03
N HIS A 352 -10.95 -8.01 -5.08
CA HIS A 352 -9.74 -8.82 -5.10
C HIS A 352 -9.57 -9.63 -3.81
N ILE A 353 -9.04 -10.84 -3.96
CA ILE A 353 -8.64 -11.68 -2.83
C ILE A 353 -7.36 -11.09 -2.20
N PRO A 354 -7.29 -10.94 -0.87
CA PRO A 354 -6.08 -10.45 -0.22
C PRO A 354 -4.92 -11.45 -0.29
N VAL A 355 -3.71 -10.92 -0.36
CA VAL A 355 -2.45 -11.67 -0.30
C VAL A 355 -1.47 -10.99 0.67
N PRO A 356 -0.47 -11.70 1.23
CA PRO A 356 0.54 -11.10 2.10
C PRO A 356 1.31 -10.01 1.34
N ARG A 357 1.23 -8.75 1.79
CA ARG A 357 1.97 -7.64 1.17
C ARG A 357 2.50 -6.69 2.23
N MET A 358 3.66 -6.08 1.96
CA MET A 358 4.22 -4.98 2.75
C MET A 358 3.23 -3.84 2.99
N SER A 359 3.41 -3.06 4.06
CA SER A 359 2.79 -1.75 4.26
C SER A 359 3.87 -0.68 4.17
N ASN A 360 4.56 -0.39 5.27
CA ASN A 360 5.55 0.66 5.37
C ASN A 360 6.92 0.06 5.71
N ILE A 361 7.64 -0.38 4.68
CA ILE A 361 8.99 -0.91 4.85
C ILE A 361 9.99 0.22 5.17
N ARG A 362 10.91 -0.07 6.08
CA ARG A 362 12.00 0.80 6.54
C ARG A 362 13.27 -0.01 6.70
N ILE A 363 14.39 0.62 6.37
CA ILE A 363 15.72 0.13 6.70
C ILE A 363 16.31 1.09 7.74
N THR A 364 17.01 0.56 8.73
CA THR A 364 17.86 1.31 9.64
C THR A 364 19.25 0.71 9.59
N VAL A 365 20.25 1.57 9.73
CA VAL A 365 21.65 1.16 9.79
C VAL A 365 22.30 1.75 11.02
N ASP A 366 23.10 0.96 11.71
CA ASP A 366 23.96 1.46 12.78
C ASP A 366 25.16 2.20 12.16
N ASP A 367 25.51 3.34 12.74
CA ASP A 367 26.62 4.21 12.30
C ASP A 367 26.58 4.58 10.79
N PRO A 368 25.49 5.21 10.30
CA PRO A 368 25.42 5.66 8.90
C PRO A 368 26.52 6.69 8.62
N LEU A 369 27.01 6.70 7.36
CA LEU A 369 27.88 7.78 6.89
C LEU A 369 27.19 9.14 7.13
N PRO A 370 27.84 10.08 7.85
CA PRO A 370 27.24 11.36 8.17
C PRO A 370 27.00 12.17 6.90
N MET A 371 25.91 12.94 6.90
CA MET A 371 25.52 13.77 5.77
C MET A 371 25.03 15.13 6.26
N ASP A 372 25.77 16.18 5.93
CA ASP A 372 25.47 17.57 6.34
C ASP A 372 24.41 18.23 5.45
N LEU A 373 23.48 17.44 4.89
CA LEU A 373 22.39 17.90 4.05
C LEU A 373 21.06 17.39 4.60
N ALA A 374 20.00 18.20 4.44
CA ALA A 374 18.66 17.70 4.76
C ALA A 374 18.27 16.61 3.75
N PHE A 375 17.36 15.71 4.18
CA PHE A 375 16.90 14.61 3.34
C PHE A 375 16.37 15.08 1.98
N GLU A 376 15.58 16.15 1.96
CA GLU A 376 15.02 16.79 0.77
C GLU A 376 16.05 17.33 -0.22
N ASP A 377 17.29 17.62 0.23
CA ASP A 377 18.36 18.13 -0.63
C ASP A 377 19.07 17.01 -1.40
N VAL A 378 18.85 15.76 -0.99
CA VAL A 378 19.51 14.56 -1.50
C VAL A 378 18.54 13.66 -2.24
N ALA A 379 17.36 13.40 -1.66
CA ALA A 379 16.31 12.55 -2.21
C ALA A 379 15.18 13.41 -2.80
N PRO A 380 15.15 13.60 -4.14
CA PRO A 380 14.07 14.32 -4.81
C PRO A 380 12.72 13.60 -4.74
#